data_AF-X1BS75-F1
#
_entry.id   AF-X1BS75-F1
#
_cell.length_a   1.000
_cell.length_b   1.000
_cell.length_c   1.000
_cell.angle_alpha   90.00
_cell.angle_beta   90.00
_cell.angle_gamma   90.00
#
_symmetry.space_group_name_H-M   'P 1'
#
loop_
_entity.id
_entity.type
_entity.pdbx_description
1 polymer ?
#
loop_
_entity_poly.entity_id
_entity_poly.type
_entity_poly.pdbx_seq_one_letter_code
_entity_poly.pdbx_strand_id
1 'polypeptide(L)'
;SKKIFTISRIDPHIVHKIIAIILIVVINTLLFIMLDLFGEDAAIISHLFENINIIIFIGVTIGIIIILDPIITIIKKSLKRPKSILILICFITAYGFIFSLPFLYVPANVIEGPLPPKPGIVAHRGASHLAPENTIKAAELAVNYGCVGWESDVMISYDGVPFLMHDSTLKRTTNVETIFSDRADLRASNFTISELKQLDAGSWFVDDDPYYAIAKDLITPTQAEEYRGIKIPTFEEALNFTRDNNLIFDFDLRSPPEGHPYHQQFYNICIDLIVAASIEDKIWIPTGDELFDVIEDKAPNITKMRS
;
A
#
# COMPACT_ATOMS: atom_id res chain seq x y z
N SER A 1 23.29 -12.23 64.70
CA SER A 1 22.36 -12.88 63.75
C SER A 1 22.41 -12.16 62.42
N LYS A 2 22.90 -12.82 61.36
CA LYS A 2 22.63 -12.46 59.97
C LYS A 2 22.61 -13.76 59.18
N LYS A 3 21.43 -14.35 58.98
CA LYS A 3 21.24 -15.41 57.99
C LYS A 3 21.37 -14.74 56.62
N ILE A 4 22.55 -14.87 56.02
CA ILE A 4 22.75 -14.55 54.61
C ILE A 4 22.02 -15.65 53.85
N PHE A 5 20.92 -15.31 53.19
CA PHE A 5 20.26 -16.21 52.24
C PHE A 5 21.24 -16.47 51.09
N THR A 6 21.93 -17.60 51.11
CA THR A 6 22.64 -18.09 49.94
C THR A 6 21.60 -18.54 48.93
N ILE A 7 21.41 -17.76 47.87
CA ILE A 7 20.66 -18.18 46.69
C ILE A 7 21.52 -19.25 45.99
N SER A 8 21.44 -20.49 46.45
CA SER A 8 22.01 -21.66 45.76
C SER A 8 21.06 -22.22 44.70
N ARG A 9 20.03 -21.47 44.28
CA ARG A 9 18.83 -22.09 43.75
C ARG A 9 18.56 -21.93 42.26
N ILE A 10 19.47 -21.34 41.50
CA ILE A 10 19.28 -21.20 40.06
C ILE A 10 20.60 -21.54 39.39
N ASP A 11 20.73 -22.79 38.93
CA ASP A 11 21.82 -23.16 38.02
C ASP A 11 21.58 -22.41 36.71
N PRO A 12 22.42 -21.42 36.36
CA PRO A 12 22.26 -20.66 35.11
C PRO A 12 22.21 -21.59 33.90
N HIS A 13 22.89 -22.74 33.99
CA HIS A 13 22.95 -23.73 32.93
C HIS A 13 21.64 -24.50 32.73
N ILE A 14 20.88 -24.72 33.80
CA ILE A 14 19.54 -25.34 33.71
C ILE A 14 18.52 -24.30 33.25
N VAL A 15 18.61 -23.08 33.77
CA VAL A 15 17.64 -22.02 33.46
C VAL A 15 17.71 -21.59 32.01
N HIS A 16 18.90 -21.42 31.42
CA HIS A 16 18.97 -21.07 30.00
C HIS A 16 18.46 -22.20 29.09
N LYS A 17 18.55 -23.47 29.49
CA LYS A 17 18.02 -24.61 28.71
C LYS A 17 16.50 -24.68 28.74
N ILE A 18 15.92 -24.45 29.91
CA ILE A 18 14.47 -24.37 30.06
C ILE A 18 13.92 -23.20 29.25
N ILE A 19 14.58 -22.03 29.32
CA ILE A 19 14.19 -20.86 28.51
C ILE A 19 14.29 -21.15 27.01
N ALA A 20 15.34 -21.84 26.54
CA ALA A 20 15.49 -22.19 25.13
C ALA A 20 14.39 -23.15 24.63
N ILE A 21 14.05 -24.17 25.42
CA ILE A 21 12.95 -25.10 25.09
C ILE A 21 11.61 -24.35 25.05
N ILE A 22 11.36 -23.48 26.02
CA ILE A 22 10.16 -22.63 26.05
C ILE A 22 10.12 -21.76 24.78
N LEU A 23 11.23 -21.14 24.40
CA LEU A 23 11.30 -20.31 23.21
C LEU A 23 10.96 -21.09 21.94
N ILE A 24 11.52 -22.30 21.79
CA ILE A 24 11.24 -23.19 20.64
C ILE A 24 9.75 -23.53 20.59
N VAL A 25 9.17 -23.95 21.72
CA VAL A 25 7.75 -24.33 21.78
C VAL A 25 6.85 -23.13 21.49
N VAL A 26 7.15 -21.95 22.05
CA VAL A 26 6.38 -20.72 21.81
C VAL A 26 6.45 -20.30 20.35
N ILE A 27 7.64 -20.30 19.75
CA ILE A 27 7.82 -19.93 18.33
C ILE A 27 7.07 -20.88 17.41
N ASN A 28 7.17 -22.20 17.64
CA ASN A 28 6.46 -23.19 16.80
C ASN A 28 4.94 -23.12 16.99
N THR A 29 4.46 -22.88 18.21
CA THR A 29 3.02 -22.71 18.48
C THR A 29 2.48 -21.44 17.81
N LEU A 30 3.19 -20.32 17.93
CA LEU A 30 2.81 -19.07 17.27
C LEU A 30 2.81 -19.22 15.74
N LEU A 31 3.79 -19.95 15.19
CA LEU A 31 3.85 -20.27 13.76
C LEU A 31 2.64 -21.11 13.31
N PHE A 32 2.28 -22.14 14.08
CA PHE A 32 1.10 -22.96 13.79
C PHE A 32 -0.19 -22.12 13.82
N ILE A 33 -0.37 -21.28 14.84
CA ILE A 33 -1.53 -20.38 14.96
C ILE A 33 -1.57 -19.39 13.79
N MET A 34 -0.42 -18.84 13.38
CA MET A 34 -0.32 -17.96 12.22
C MET A 34 -0.71 -18.66 10.92
N LEU A 35 -0.25 -19.90 10.69
CA LEU A 35 -0.63 -20.66 9.49
C LEU A 35 -2.12 -21.00 9.45
N ASP A 36 -2.72 -21.29 10.61
CA ASP A 36 -4.15 -21.61 10.73
C ASP A 36 -5.04 -20.36 10.54
N LEU A 37 -4.62 -19.20 11.09
CA LEU A 37 -5.36 -17.94 10.97
C LEU A 37 -5.38 -17.37 9.55
N PHE A 38 -4.32 -17.58 8.77
CA PHE A 38 -4.15 -16.95 7.45
C PHE A 38 -4.54 -17.86 6.27
N GLY A 39 -4.90 -19.13 6.49
CA GLY A 39 -5.55 -19.99 5.48
C GLY A 39 -4.87 -19.99 4.10
N GLU A 40 -5.58 -19.54 3.06
CA GLU A 40 -5.08 -19.49 1.66
C GLU A 40 -3.93 -18.48 1.45
N ASP A 41 -3.74 -17.52 2.37
CA ASP A 41 -2.65 -16.53 2.35
C ASP A 41 -1.36 -17.04 3.01
N ALA A 42 -1.27 -18.34 3.31
CA ALA A 42 -0.07 -18.97 3.90
C ALA A 42 1.22 -18.72 3.08
N ALA A 43 1.10 -18.44 1.78
CA ALA A 43 2.21 -18.03 0.91
C ALA A 43 2.86 -16.71 1.37
N ILE A 44 2.07 -15.77 1.91
CA ILE A 44 2.56 -14.49 2.46
C ILE A 44 3.36 -14.74 3.74
N ILE A 45 2.93 -15.68 4.58
CA ILE A 45 3.67 -16.09 5.78
C ILE A 45 5.01 -16.71 5.39
N SER A 46 5.04 -17.61 4.40
CA SER A 46 6.29 -18.18 3.87
C SER A 46 7.27 -17.10 3.40
N HIS A 47 6.79 -16.05 2.73
CA HIS A 47 7.62 -14.88 2.34
C HIS A 47 8.05 -14.02 3.54
N LEU A 48 7.24 -13.92 4.60
CA LEU A 48 7.65 -13.26 5.84
C LEU A 48 8.80 -14.03 6.52
N PHE A 49 8.75 -15.37 6.51
CA PHE A 49 9.82 -16.23 7.03
C PHE A 49 11.14 -16.07 6.28
N GLU A 50 11.10 -15.75 4.99
CA GLU A 50 12.31 -15.47 4.20
C GLU A 50 13.05 -14.21 4.66
N ASN A 51 12.33 -13.19 5.16
CA ASN A 51 12.91 -11.98 5.76
C ASN A 51 13.28 -12.17 7.25
N ILE A 52 12.57 -13.05 7.96
CA ILE A 52 12.84 -13.42 9.36
C ILE A 52 14.02 -14.40 9.47
N ASN A 53 14.53 -14.93 8.35
CA ASN A 53 15.66 -15.86 8.30
C ASN A 53 16.83 -15.43 9.18
N ILE A 54 17.20 -14.14 9.26
CA ILE A 54 18.29 -13.69 10.14
C ILE A 54 18.00 -13.91 11.63
N ILE A 55 16.77 -13.67 12.09
CA ILE A 55 16.40 -13.78 13.51
C ILE A 55 16.24 -15.25 13.90
N ILE A 56 15.59 -16.05 13.06
CA ILE A 56 15.49 -17.51 13.27
C ILE A 56 16.88 -18.15 13.20
N PHE A 57 17.73 -17.71 12.28
CA PHE A 57 19.11 -18.16 12.16
C PHE A 57 19.97 -17.81 13.37
N ILE A 58 19.84 -16.59 13.91
CA ILE A 58 20.49 -16.21 15.17
C ILE A 58 19.97 -17.10 16.32
N GLY A 59 18.65 -17.30 16.40
CA GLY A 59 18.02 -18.15 17.42
C GLY A 59 18.47 -19.61 17.37
N VAL A 60 18.50 -20.21 16.17
CA VAL A 60 18.95 -21.59 15.93
C VAL A 60 20.45 -21.71 16.19
N THR A 61 21.26 -20.74 15.75
CA THR A 61 22.71 -20.70 16.01
C THR A 61 23.01 -20.65 17.50
N ILE A 62 22.34 -19.76 18.24
CA ILE A 62 22.47 -19.68 19.71
C ILE A 62 22.01 -20.99 20.36
N GLY A 63 20.89 -21.56 19.92
CA GLY A 63 20.38 -22.84 20.41
C GLY A 63 21.36 -24.00 20.21
N ILE A 64 21.98 -24.10 19.03
CA ILE A 64 22.97 -25.12 18.71
C ILE A 64 24.24 -24.95 19.56
N ILE A 65 24.75 -23.73 19.72
CA ILE A 65 25.92 -23.45 20.58
C ILE A 65 25.66 -23.91 22.02
N ILE A 66 24.46 -23.63 22.55
CA ILE A 66 24.04 -24.02 23.90
C ILE A 66 23.95 -25.56 24.07
N ILE A 67 23.50 -26.27 23.03
CA ILE A 67 23.35 -27.74 23.07
C ILE A 67 24.70 -28.44 22.93
N LEU A 68 25.61 -27.91 22.10
CA LEU A 68 26.89 -28.56 21.80
C LEU A 68 27.94 -28.42 22.90
N ASP A 69 27.92 -27.34 23.68
CA ASP A 69 28.94 -27.08 24.71
C ASP A 69 29.09 -28.21 25.77
N PRO A 70 28.01 -28.76 26.37
CA PRO A 70 28.13 -29.89 27.29
C PRO A 70 28.57 -31.19 26.59
N ILE A 71 28.17 -31.41 25.33
CA ILE A 71 28.54 -32.59 24.54
C ILE A 71 30.04 -32.55 24.22
N ILE A 72 30.57 -31.40 23.81
CA ILE A 72 32.00 -31.18 23.56
C ILE A 72 32.80 -31.38 24.85
N THR A 73 32.30 -30.92 25.99
CA THR A 73 32.94 -31.10 27.30
C THR A 73 33.03 -32.57 27.71
N ILE A 74 31.97 -33.35 27.47
CA ILE A 74 31.94 -34.81 27.73
C ILE A 74 32.86 -35.55 26.77
N ILE A 75 32.84 -35.21 25.47
CA ILE A 75 33.71 -35.79 24.45
C ILE A 75 35.19 -35.52 24.76
N LYS A 76 35.54 -34.29 25.16
CA LYS A 76 36.91 -33.93 25.59
C LYS A 76 37.39 -34.73 26.80
N LYS A 77 36.50 -35.09 27.71
CA LYS A 77 36.81 -35.95 28.88
C LYS A 77 36.93 -37.44 28.52
N SER A 78 36.26 -37.91 27.47
CA SER A 78 36.08 -39.35 27.20
C SER A 78 36.89 -39.88 26.00
N LEU A 79 37.32 -39.03 25.06
CA LEU A 79 38.03 -39.44 23.83
C LEU A 79 39.50 -38.97 23.78
N LYS A 80 40.39 -39.87 23.34
CA LYS A 80 41.82 -39.54 23.08
C LYS A 80 41.91 -38.45 22.00
N ARG A 81 42.87 -37.51 22.15
CA ARG A 81 43.09 -36.33 21.27
C ARG A 81 42.78 -36.51 19.76
N PRO A 82 43.23 -37.56 19.06
CA PRO A 82 42.97 -37.69 17.61
C PRO A 82 41.48 -37.91 17.27
N LYS A 83 40.69 -38.59 18.11
CA LYS A 83 39.27 -38.84 17.84
C LYS A 83 38.41 -37.59 18.09
N SER A 84 38.80 -36.75 19.05
CA SER A 84 38.12 -35.48 19.32
C SER A 84 38.33 -34.44 18.21
N ILE A 85 39.50 -34.47 17.56
CA ILE A 85 39.79 -33.63 16.37
C ILE A 85 38.90 -34.04 15.19
N LEU A 86 38.76 -35.34 14.93
CA LEU A 86 37.91 -35.85 13.85
C LEU A 86 36.44 -35.44 14.03
N ILE A 87 35.90 -35.57 15.24
CA ILE A 87 34.51 -35.15 15.54
C ILE A 87 34.34 -33.65 15.32
N LEU A 88 35.30 -32.83 15.76
CA LEU A 88 35.26 -31.38 15.56
C LEU A 88 35.26 -31.00 14.07
N ILE A 89 36.07 -31.69 13.26
CA ILE A 89 36.09 -31.49 11.81
C ILE A 89 34.71 -31.82 11.21
N CYS A 90 34.12 -32.97 11.53
CA CYS A 90 32.79 -33.34 11.06
C CYS A 90 31.73 -32.29 11.43
N PHE A 91 31.80 -31.73 12.64
CA PHE A 91 30.91 -30.66 13.08
C PHE A 91 31.08 -29.38 12.26
N ILE A 92 32.32 -28.92 12.07
CA ILE A 92 32.61 -27.71 11.28
C ILE A 92 32.14 -27.91 9.84
N THR A 93 32.37 -29.09 9.25
CA THR A 93 31.93 -29.39 7.89
C THR A 93 30.41 -29.42 7.76
N ALA A 94 29.70 -30.08 8.70
CA ALA A 94 28.24 -30.12 8.70
C ALA A 94 27.64 -28.72 8.88
N TYR A 95 28.24 -27.90 9.76
CA TYR A 95 27.81 -26.53 9.98
C TYR A 95 28.06 -25.64 8.77
N GLY A 96 29.24 -25.73 8.16
CA GLY A 96 29.57 -25.03 6.92
C GLY A 96 28.62 -25.39 5.79
N PHE A 97 28.21 -26.66 5.67
CA PHE A 97 27.23 -27.10 4.69
C PHE A 97 25.83 -26.52 4.94
N ILE A 98 25.34 -26.56 6.19
CA ILE A 98 24.04 -25.95 6.54
C ILE A 98 24.04 -24.44 6.22
N PHE A 99 25.13 -23.75 6.52
CA PHE A 99 25.30 -22.32 6.26
C PHE A 99 25.44 -22.00 4.76
N SER A 100 25.85 -22.97 3.94
CA SER A 100 25.90 -22.82 2.50
C SER A 100 24.57 -23.07 1.80
N LEU A 101 23.60 -23.74 2.45
CA LEU A 101 22.31 -24.08 1.83
C LEU A 101 21.58 -22.85 1.24
N PRO A 102 21.49 -21.68 1.93
CA PRO A 102 20.83 -20.51 1.35
C PRO A 102 21.52 -19.94 0.10
N PHE A 103 22.79 -20.28 -0.14
CA PHE A 103 23.51 -19.89 -1.36
C PHE A 103 23.36 -20.93 -2.49
N LEU A 104 22.92 -22.14 -2.17
CA LEU A 104 22.66 -23.22 -3.12
C LEU A 104 21.21 -23.20 -3.62
N TYR A 105 20.29 -22.58 -2.89
CA TYR A 105 18.91 -22.37 -3.30
C TYR A 105 18.69 -20.90 -3.60
N VAL A 106 18.27 -20.59 -4.82
CA VAL A 106 17.81 -19.26 -5.19
C VAL A 106 16.56 -18.95 -4.34
N PRO A 107 16.46 -17.79 -3.68
CA PRO A 107 15.27 -17.47 -2.90
C PRO A 107 14.05 -17.38 -3.83
N ALA A 108 12.89 -17.79 -3.34
CA ALA A 108 11.68 -17.96 -4.17
C ALA A 108 11.15 -16.64 -4.76
N ASN A 109 11.65 -15.50 -4.27
CA ASN A 109 11.34 -14.16 -4.77
C ASN A 109 12.17 -13.75 -5.99
N VAL A 110 13.11 -14.59 -6.45
CA VAL A 110 13.80 -14.38 -7.72
C VAL A 110 12.95 -14.99 -8.81
N ILE A 111 12.43 -14.13 -9.69
CA ILE A 111 11.77 -14.57 -10.91
C ILE A 111 12.82 -15.30 -11.76
N GLU A 112 12.71 -16.62 -11.85
CA GLU A 112 13.54 -17.41 -12.76
C GLU A 112 13.04 -17.21 -14.20
N GLY A 113 13.90 -16.68 -15.06
CA GLY A 113 13.59 -16.45 -16.48
C GLY A 113 13.47 -14.96 -16.86
N PRO A 114 12.96 -14.65 -18.06
CA PRO A 114 12.75 -13.27 -18.46
C PRO A 114 11.68 -12.63 -17.58
N LEU A 115 11.91 -11.37 -17.19
CA LEU A 115 10.93 -10.59 -16.46
C LEU A 115 9.60 -10.53 -17.24
N PRO A 116 8.46 -10.49 -16.54
CA PRO A 116 7.17 -10.24 -17.19
C PRO A 116 7.20 -8.88 -17.91
N PRO A 117 6.27 -8.64 -18.85
CA PRO A 117 6.10 -7.33 -19.46
C PRO A 117 6.01 -6.24 -18.39
N LYS A 118 6.59 -5.07 -18.67
CA LYS A 118 6.51 -3.92 -17.77
C LYS A 118 5.03 -3.64 -17.45
N PRO A 119 4.65 -3.53 -16.16
CA PRO A 119 3.26 -3.25 -15.80
C PRO A 119 2.84 -1.88 -16.36
N GLY A 120 1.55 -1.78 -16.68
CA GLY A 120 0.92 -0.49 -16.99
C GLY A 120 0.99 0.44 -15.77
N ILE A 121 1.01 1.75 -16.04
CA ILE A 121 1.04 2.77 -14.99
C ILE A 121 -0.31 3.48 -14.98
N VAL A 122 -0.95 3.54 -13.81
CA VAL A 122 -2.15 4.36 -13.56
C VAL A 122 -1.71 5.59 -12.78
N ALA A 123 -2.02 6.78 -13.27
CA ALA A 123 -1.58 8.04 -12.68
C ALA A 123 -2.52 8.51 -11.55
N HIS A 124 -2.05 8.48 -10.31
CA HIS A 124 -2.83 8.81 -9.10
C HIS A 124 -3.23 10.29 -9.03
N ARG A 125 -4.54 10.56 -9.08
CA ARG A 125 -5.16 11.88 -9.28
C ARG A 125 -4.71 12.59 -10.56
N GLY A 126 -4.48 11.79 -11.60
CA GLY A 126 -3.72 12.19 -12.80
C GLY A 126 -2.21 12.24 -12.51
N ALA A 127 -1.43 12.96 -13.32
CA ALA A 127 0.00 13.18 -13.05
C ALA A 127 0.19 14.24 -11.94
N SER A 128 -0.37 14.00 -10.75
CA SER A 128 -0.49 14.96 -9.62
C SER A 128 0.83 15.53 -9.11
N HIS A 129 1.96 14.86 -9.37
CA HIS A 129 3.29 15.37 -9.03
C HIS A 129 3.82 16.42 -10.02
N LEU A 130 3.15 16.60 -11.15
CA LEU A 130 3.58 17.46 -12.26
C LEU A 130 2.48 18.43 -12.73
N ALA A 131 1.25 18.25 -12.27
CA ALA A 131 0.10 19.10 -12.58
C ALA A 131 -0.89 19.08 -11.40
N PRO A 132 -1.80 20.06 -11.27
CA PRO A 132 -2.76 20.12 -10.18
C PRO A 132 -3.63 18.86 -10.13
N GLU A 133 -3.67 18.20 -8.97
CA GLU A 133 -4.38 16.93 -8.76
C GLU A 133 -5.88 17.03 -9.12
N ASN A 134 -6.48 15.91 -9.55
CA ASN A 134 -7.92 15.81 -9.87
C ASN A 134 -8.38 16.82 -10.96
N THR A 135 -7.50 17.17 -11.90
CA THR A 135 -7.81 18.03 -13.05
C THR A 135 -7.64 17.30 -14.38
N ILE A 136 -8.37 17.75 -15.42
CA ILE A 136 -8.17 17.23 -16.78
C ILE A 136 -6.72 17.47 -17.26
N LYS A 137 -6.08 18.56 -16.85
CA LYS A 137 -4.68 18.84 -17.20
C LYS A 137 -3.71 17.80 -16.61
N ALA A 138 -3.97 17.31 -15.40
CA ALA A 138 -3.21 16.20 -14.84
C ALA A 138 -3.47 14.88 -15.57
N ALA A 139 -4.69 14.65 -16.06
CA ALA A 139 -5.02 13.49 -16.88
C ALA A 139 -4.38 13.56 -18.29
N GLU A 140 -4.38 14.72 -18.94
CA GLU A 140 -3.65 14.98 -20.20
C GLU A 140 -2.17 14.64 -20.07
N LEU A 141 -1.57 15.03 -18.94
CA LEU A 141 -0.17 14.75 -18.69
C LEU A 141 0.08 13.24 -18.48
N ALA A 142 -0.86 12.52 -17.85
CA ALA A 142 -0.79 11.07 -17.75
C ALA A 142 -0.78 10.39 -19.13
N VAL A 143 -1.62 10.86 -20.07
CA VAL A 143 -1.60 10.40 -21.48
C VAL A 143 -0.21 10.62 -22.09
N ASN A 144 0.35 11.83 -21.92
CA ASN A 144 1.65 12.19 -22.49
C ASN A 144 2.81 11.32 -21.96
N TYR A 145 2.71 10.83 -20.72
CA TYR A 145 3.69 9.91 -20.13
C TYR A 145 3.43 8.42 -20.44
N GLY A 146 2.41 8.12 -21.26
CA GLY A 146 2.08 6.74 -21.66
C GLY A 146 1.47 5.92 -20.54
N CYS A 147 0.79 6.57 -19.58
CA CYS A 147 -0.01 5.86 -18.59
C CYS A 147 -1.17 5.12 -19.29
N VAL A 148 -1.49 3.93 -18.80
CA VAL A 148 -2.62 3.13 -19.33
C VAL A 148 -3.96 3.63 -18.78
N GLY A 149 -3.90 4.43 -17.72
CA GLY A 149 -5.05 5.02 -17.07
C GLY A 149 -4.65 6.09 -16.07
N TRP A 150 -5.65 6.61 -15.39
CA TRP A 150 -5.50 7.56 -14.31
C TRP A 150 -6.52 7.25 -13.21
N GLU A 151 -6.16 7.63 -11.99
CA GLU A 151 -7.03 7.53 -10.84
C GLU A 151 -7.51 8.93 -10.44
N SER A 152 -8.68 9.06 -9.81
CA SER A 152 -9.21 10.32 -9.27
C SER A 152 -10.18 10.09 -8.11
N ASP A 153 -10.54 11.16 -7.41
CA ASP A 153 -11.59 11.14 -6.40
C ASP A 153 -12.87 11.81 -6.88
N VAL A 154 -14.04 11.22 -6.62
CA VAL A 154 -15.35 11.75 -7.02
C VAL A 154 -16.19 12.10 -5.79
N MET A 155 -16.72 13.32 -5.76
CA MET A 155 -17.72 13.82 -4.82
C MET A 155 -18.99 14.24 -5.56
N ILE A 156 -20.06 14.56 -4.83
CA ILE A 156 -21.29 15.14 -5.38
C ILE A 156 -21.54 16.54 -4.81
N SER A 157 -21.94 17.47 -5.68
CA SER A 157 -22.28 18.84 -5.31
C SER A 157 -23.66 18.92 -4.65
N TYR A 158 -23.96 20.06 -4.03
CA TYR A 158 -25.23 20.29 -3.33
C TYR A 158 -26.45 20.17 -4.24
N ASP A 159 -26.28 20.51 -5.52
CA ASP A 159 -27.27 20.41 -6.58
C ASP A 159 -27.24 19.08 -7.35
N GLY A 160 -26.42 18.11 -6.93
CA GLY A 160 -26.49 16.73 -7.40
C GLY A 160 -25.59 16.40 -8.59
N VAL A 161 -24.60 17.24 -8.90
CA VAL A 161 -23.65 17.02 -10.00
C VAL A 161 -22.35 16.44 -9.44
N PRO A 162 -21.96 15.23 -9.85
CA PRO A 162 -20.67 14.68 -9.44
C PRO A 162 -19.48 15.46 -10.03
N PHE A 163 -18.43 15.64 -9.25
CA PHE A 163 -17.23 16.41 -9.58
C PHE A 163 -15.98 15.81 -8.96
N LEU A 164 -14.81 16.17 -9.49
CA LEU A 164 -13.54 15.63 -9.01
C LEU A 164 -12.99 16.43 -7.83
N MET A 165 -12.80 15.78 -6.69
CA MET A 165 -12.20 16.37 -5.49
C MET A 165 -11.86 15.29 -4.47
N HIS A 166 -10.64 15.35 -3.92
CA HIS A 166 -10.21 14.45 -2.85
C HIS A 166 -10.61 14.96 -1.46
N ASP A 167 -10.37 16.24 -1.20
CA ASP A 167 -10.46 16.79 0.14
C ASP A 167 -11.90 17.08 0.53
N SER A 168 -12.20 16.89 1.82
CA SER A 168 -13.54 17.19 2.33
C SER A 168 -13.93 18.66 2.22
N THR A 169 -12.96 19.59 2.19
CA THR A 169 -13.13 21.03 2.01
C THR A 169 -12.30 21.50 0.81
N LEU A 170 -12.54 22.73 0.36
CA LEU A 170 -11.93 23.26 -0.86
C LEU A 170 -10.65 24.08 -0.60
N LYS A 171 -10.17 24.14 0.65
CA LYS A 171 -9.16 25.13 1.10
C LYS A 171 -7.76 24.86 0.55
N ARG A 172 -7.34 23.60 0.52
CA ARG A 172 -5.97 23.23 0.13
C ARG A 172 -5.73 23.40 -1.37
N THR A 173 -6.71 23.02 -2.17
CA THR A 173 -6.54 22.88 -3.62
C THR A 173 -7.33 23.92 -4.42
N THR A 174 -7.88 24.95 -3.77
CA THR A 174 -8.60 26.01 -4.48
C THR A 174 -8.48 27.38 -3.79
N ASN A 175 -8.95 28.43 -4.46
CA ASN A 175 -9.07 29.78 -3.90
C ASN A 175 -10.39 30.06 -3.14
N VAL A 176 -11.04 29.04 -2.58
CA VAL A 176 -12.33 29.18 -1.86
C VAL A 176 -12.29 30.23 -0.74
N GLU A 177 -11.17 30.38 -0.04
CA GLU A 177 -11.01 31.36 1.04
C GLU A 177 -11.11 32.81 0.53
N THR A 178 -10.85 33.04 -0.75
CA THR A 178 -10.98 34.35 -1.39
C THR A 178 -12.37 34.55 -1.99
N ILE A 179 -12.93 33.55 -2.67
CA ILE A 179 -14.19 33.68 -3.41
C ILE A 179 -15.42 33.52 -2.50
N PHE A 180 -15.34 32.61 -1.52
CA PHE A 180 -16.42 32.28 -0.59
C PHE A 180 -15.91 32.23 0.85
N SER A 181 -15.30 33.32 1.33
CA SER A 181 -14.65 33.42 2.64
C SER A 181 -15.51 32.89 3.80
N ASP A 182 -16.79 33.27 3.83
CA ASP A 182 -17.72 32.91 4.92
C ASP A 182 -18.12 31.42 4.91
N ARG A 183 -17.79 30.70 3.84
CA ARG A 183 -18.12 29.29 3.61
C ARG A 183 -16.88 28.42 3.40
N ALA A 184 -15.67 28.96 3.55
CA ALA A 184 -14.44 28.24 3.21
C ALA A 184 -14.22 26.95 4.01
N ASP A 185 -14.73 26.89 5.24
CA ASP A 185 -14.66 25.71 6.11
C ASP A 185 -15.81 24.70 5.87
N LEU A 186 -16.77 25.02 4.97
CA LEU A 186 -17.81 24.07 4.59
C LEU A 186 -17.23 22.93 3.75
N ARG A 187 -17.93 21.80 3.78
CA ARG A 187 -17.58 20.67 2.91
C ARG A 187 -17.76 21.04 1.44
N ALA A 188 -16.96 20.45 0.57
CA ALA A 188 -17.05 20.66 -0.88
C ALA A 188 -18.46 20.32 -1.41
N SER A 189 -19.10 19.28 -0.89
CA SER A 189 -20.49 18.90 -1.20
C SER A 189 -21.56 19.91 -0.76
N ASN A 190 -21.22 20.96 0.00
CA ASN A 190 -22.16 22.02 0.37
C ASN A 190 -22.14 23.19 -0.63
N PHE A 191 -21.47 23.04 -1.77
CA PHE A 191 -21.44 24.00 -2.86
C PHE A 191 -22.17 23.44 -4.07
N THR A 192 -22.84 24.31 -4.83
CA THR A 192 -23.43 23.95 -6.14
C THR A 192 -22.33 23.84 -7.19
N ILE A 193 -22.57 23.14 -8.29
CA ILE A 193 -21.56 23.02 -9.35
C ILE A 193 -21.22 24.39 -9.97
N SER A 194 -22.19 25.30 -10.06
CA SER A 194 -21.97 26.66 -10.55
C SER A 194 -21.09 27.49 -9.60
N GLU A 195 -21.09 27.21 -8.30
CA GLU A 195 -20.16 27.83 -7.34
C GLU A 195 -18.78 27.20 -7.47
N LEU A 196 -18.70 25.87 -7.54
CA LEU A 196 -17.45 25.13 -7.69
C LEU A 196 -16.68 25.55 -8.96
N LYS A 197 -17.39 25.76 -10.07
CA LYS A 197 -16.80 26.23 -11.35
C LYS A 197 -16.28 27.67 -11.31
N GLN A 198 -16.59 28.46 -10.29
CA GLN A 198 -15.98 29.79 -10.11
C GLN A 198 -14.57 29.69 -9.55
N LEU A 199 -14.27 28.63 -8.80
CA LEU A 199 -13.00 28.45 -8.12
C LEU A 199 -11.85 28.15 -9.10
N ASP A 200 -10.65 28.56 -8.70
CA ASP A 200 -9.38 28.18 -9.34
C ASP A 200 -8.81 26.98 -8.58
N ALA A 201 -8.68 25.85 -9.28
CA ALA A 201 -8.18 24.57 -8.76
C ALA A 201 -6.73 24.27 -9.18
N GLY A 202 -6.02 25.23 -9.79
CA GLY A 202 -4.67 25.02 -10.30
C GLY A 202 -3.61 25.98 -9.80
N SER A 203 -3.95 27.23 -9.44
CA SER A 203 -2.95 28.21 -8.98
C SER A 203 -2.19 27.78 -7.73
N TRP A 204 -2.83 27.08 -6.78
CA TRP A 204 -2.18 26.57 -5.56
C TRP A 204 -0.97 25.68 -5.89
N PHE A 205 -1.04 24.87 -6.95
CA PHE A 205 0.06 24.01 -7.35
C PHE A 205 1.29 24.81 -7.78
N VAL A 206 1.05 25.95 -8.45
CA VAL A 206 2.12 26.84 -8.93
C VAL A 206 2.70 27.66 -7.78
N ASP A 207 1.83 28.15 -6.90
CA ASP A 207 2.23 29.03 -5.79
C ASP A 207 2.95 28.27 -4.68
N ASP A 208 2.48 27.05 -4.36
CA ASP A 208 3.03 26.24 -3.27
C ASP A 208 4.14 25.28 -3.75
N ASP A 209 4.17 24.93 -5.04
CA ASP A 209 5.05 23.91 -5.64
C ASP A 209 5.21 22.65 -4.75
N PRO A 210 4.10 21.98 -4.38
CA PRO A 210 4.06 21.00 -3.29
C PRO A 210 4.96 19.78 -3.50
N TYR A 211 5.27 19.46 -4.76
CA TYR A 211 6.11 18.32 -5.15
C TYR A 211 7.48 18.75 -5.68
N TYR A 212 7.81 20.04 -5.59
CA TYR A 212 9.02 20.64 -6.16
C TYR A 212 9.13 20.41 -7.67
N ALA A 213 8.00 20.41 -8.38
CA ALA A 213 7.96 20.16 -9.82
C ALA A 213 8.62 21.31 -10.58
N ILE A 214 8.36 22.55 -10.15
CA ILE A 214 8.98 23.75 -10.73
C ILE A 214 10.42 23.86 -10.24
N ALA A 215 10.65 23.73 -8.93
CA ALA A 215 11.98 23.86 -8.33
C ALA A 215 13.00 22.82 -8.81
N LYS A 216 12.55 21.66 -9.32
CA LYS A 216 13.39 20.60 -9.90
C LYS A 216 13.38 20.59 -11.44
N ASP A 217 12.85 21.63 -12.07
CA ASP A 217 12.74 21.74 -13.54
C ASP A 217 12.02 20.55 -14.20
N LEU A 218 11.08 19.91 -13.47
CA LEU A 218 10.26 18.81 -14.01
C LEU A 218 9.15 19.33 -14.92
N ILE A 219 8.73 20.58 -14.69
CA ILE A 219 7.84 21.34 -15.57
C ILE A 219 8.45 22.73 -15.84
N THR A 220 8.18 23.26 -17.03
CA THR A 220 8.64 24.59 -17.42
C THR A 220 7.78 25.68 -16.76
N PRO A 221 8.31 26.90 -16.57
CA PRO A 221 7.51 28.03 -16.09
C PRO A 221 6.28 28.34 -16.96
N THR A 222 6.39 28.13 -18.28
CA THR A 222 5.27 28.29 -19.21
C THR A 222 4.18 27.25 -18.97
N GLN A 223 4.55 25.98 -18.77
CA GLN A 223 3.58 24.94 -18.41
C GLN A 223 2.91 25.22 -17.06
N ALA A 224 3.69 25.69 -16.07
CA ALA A 224 3.13 26.04 -14.77
C ALA A 224 2.09 27.17 -14.88
N GLU A 225 2.34 28.19 -15.71
CA GLU A 225 1.40 29.29 -15.90
C GLU A 225 0.09 28.84 -16.57
N GLU A 226 0.11 27.82 -17.43
CA GLU A 226 -1.10 27.22 -17.99
C GLU A 226 -2.00 26.57 -16.92
N TYR A 227 -1.48 26.30 -15.73
CA TYR A 227 -2.25 25.69 -14.66
C TYR A 227 -3.11 26.70 -13.89
N ARG A 228 -2.80 28.00 -13.98
CA ARG A 228 -3.56 29.02 -13.27
C ARG A 228 -4.96 29.15 -13.86
N GLY A 229 -5.96 29.25 -12.98
CA GLY A 229 -7.36 29.41 -13.39
C GLY A 229 -8.06 28.13 -13.83
N ILE A 230 -7.37 26.97 -13.80
CA ILE A 230 -8.00 25.66 -14.08
C ILE A 230 -9.21 25.48 -13.16
N LYS A 231 -10.31 24.96 -13.74
CA LYS A 231 -11.56 24.73 -13.00
C LYS A 231 -11.63 23.30 -12.49
N ILE A 232 -12.38 23.12 -11.40
CA ILE A 232 -12.75 21.80 -10.88
C ILE A 232 -13.55 21.07 -11.97
N PRO A 233 -13.12 19.88 -12.45
CA PRO A 233 -13.86 19.13 -13.45
C PRO A 233 -15.13 18.49 -12.88
N THR A 234 -16.16 18.36 -13.71
CA THR A 234 -17.27 17.44 -13.42
C THR A 234 -16.80 16.00 -13.66
N PHE A 235 -17.49 15.04 -13.05
CA PHE A 235 -17.25 13.64 -13.32
C PHE A 235 -17.56 13.29 -14.79
N GLU A 236 -18.59 13.91 -15.38
CA GLU A 236 -18.93 13.75 -16.80
C GLU A 236 -17.79 14.22 -17.72
N GLU A 237 -17.15 15.36 -17.43
CA GLU A 237 -15.97 15.84 -18.18
C GLU A 237 -14.82 14.82 -18.09
N ALA A 238 -14.62 14.21 -16.92
CA ALA A 238 -13.59 13.19 -16.69
C ALA A 238 -13.87 11.88 -17.46
N LEU A 239 -15.12 11.42 -17.46
CA LEU A 239 -15.55 10.25 -18.22
C LEU A 239 -15.37 10.47 -19.72
N ASN A 240 -15.81 11.63 -20.23
CA ASN A 240 -15.65 11.98 -21.64
C ASN A 240 -14.17 12.04 -22.04
N PHE A 241 -13.33 12.71 -21.25
CA PHE A 241 -11.89 12.76 -21.49
C PHE A 241 -11.27 11.35 -21.54
N THR A 242 -11.63 10.49 -20.58
CA THR A 242 -11.12 9.12 -20.51
C THR A 242 -11.50 8.31 -21.74
N ARG A 243 -12.78 8.37 -22.14
CA ARG A 243 -13.28 7.67 -23.33
C ARG A 243 -12.52 8.11 -24.57
N ASP A 244 -12.41 9.42 -24.76
CA ASP A 244 -11.85 10.01 -25.97
C ASP A 244 -10.34 9.73 -26.11
N ASN A 245 -9.65 9.44 -24.98
CA ASN A 245 -8.24 9.05 -24.95
C ASN A 245 -8.02 7.53 -24.76
N ASN A 246 -9.09 6.73 -24.71
CA ASN A 246 -9.04 5.27 -24.51
C ASN A 246 -8.19 4.85 -23.28
N LEU A 247 -8.36 5.57 -22.17
CA LEU A 247 -7.70 5.28 -20.90
C LEU A 247 -8.55 4.36 -20.03
N ILE A 248 -7.92 3.69 -19.07
CA ILE A 248 -8.59 3.17 -17.88
C ILE A 248 -8.84 4.34 -16.92
N PHE A 249 -10.02 4.38 -16.31
CA PHE A 249 -10.33 5.33 -15.24
C PHE A 249 -10.66 4.60 -13.95
N ASP A 250 -9.78 4.79 -12.99
CA ASP A 250 -9.91 4.33 -11.61
C ASP A 250 -10.42 5.49 -10.75
N PHE A 251 -11.31 5.26 -9.80
CA PHE A 251 -11.70 6.33 -8.89
C PHE A 251 -12.31 5.87 -7.57
N ASP A 252 -12.09 6.68 -6.54
CA ASP A 252 -12.74 6.58 -5.24
C ASP A 252 -14.05 7.38 -5.22
N LEU A 253 -15.15 6.75 -4.80
CA LEU A 253 -16.41 7.43 -4.54
C LEU A 253 -16.46 7.93 -3.08
N ARG A 254 -16.37 9.24 -2.89
CA ARG A 254 -16.37 9.90 -1.58
C ARG A 254 -17.79 10.26 -1.16
N SER A 255 -18.46 9.34 -0.45
CA SER A 255 -19.86 9.53 -0.03
C SER A 255 -20.08 10.85 0.73
N PRO A 256 -21.12 11.63 0.36
CA PRO A 256 -21.46 12.85 1.08
C PRO A 256 -22.02 12.49 2.48
N PRO A 257 -22.13 13.43 3.43
CA PRO A 257 -22.70 13.15 4.76
C PRO A 257 -24.19 12.78 4.69
N GLU A 258 -24.72 12.08 5.71
CA GLU A 258 -26.11 11.59 5.78
C GLU A 258 -27.19 12.67 5.56
N GLY A 259 -26.90 13.94 5.87
CA GLY A 259 -27.81 15.07 5.66
C GLY A 259 -27.81 15.67 4.26
N HIS A 260 -26.96 15.18 3.35
CA HIS A 260 -26.87 15.70 1.99
C HIS A 260 -28.07 15.26 1.14
N PRO A 261 -28.68 16.13 0.30
CA PRO A 261 -29.89 15.79 -0.48
C PRO A 261 -29.74 14.55 -1.36
N TYR A 262 -28.51 14.28 -1.82
CA TYR A 262 -28.18 13.17 -2.72
C TYR A 262 -27.40 12.04 -2.04
N HIS A 263 -27.36 11.97 -0.70
CA HIS A 263 -26.58 10.95 0.02
C HIS A 263 -26.92 9.52 -0.44
N GLN A 264 -28.22 9.19 -0.52
CA GLN A 264 -28.69 7.86 -0.92
C GLN A 264 -28.62 7.62 -2.44
N GLN A 265 -28.50 8.67 -3.25
CA GLN A 265 -28.58 8.59 -4.72
C GLN A 265 -27.19 8.68 -5.38
N PHE A 266 -26.16 9.08 -4.63
CA PHE A 266 -24.84 9.40 -5.16
C PHE A 266 -24.27 8.29 -6.05
N TYR A 267 -24.25 7.05 -5.55
CA TYR A 267 -23.73 5.91 -6.32
C TYR A 267 -24.54 5.66 -7.60
N ASN A 268 -25.87 5.70 -7.52
CA ASN A 268 -26.74 5.54 -8.69
C ASN A 268 -26.47 6.61 -9.75
N ILE A 269 -26.33 7.88 -9.34
CA ILE A 269 -26.03 8.98 -10.25
C ILE A 269 -24.69 8.76 -10.96
N CYS A 270 -23.65 8.35 -10.23
CA CYS A 270 -22.34 8.06 -10.83
C CYS A 270 -22.41 6.89 -11.82
N ILE A 271 -23.08 5.79 -11.46
CA ILE A 271 -23.25 4.63 -12.36
C ILE A 271 -24.05 5.00 -13.61
N ASP A 272 -25.14 5.76 -13.46
CA ASP A 272 -25.97 6.20 -14.58
C ASP A 272 -25.16 7.10 -15.55
N LEU A 273 -24.26 7.95 -15.04
CA LEU A 273 -23.34 8.75 -15.87
C LEU A 273 -22.31 7.89 -16.61
N ILE A 274 -21.76 6.85 -15.98
CA ILE A 274 -20.82 5.91 -16.62
C ILE A 274 -21.49 5.19 -17.78
N VAL A 275 -22.69 4.65 -17.55
CA VAL A 275 -23.49 3.97 -18.59
C VAL A 275 -23.84 4.94 -19.72
N ALA A 276 -24.27 6.17 -19.39
CA ALA A 276 -24.56 7.20 -20.38
C ALA A 276 -23.33 7.59 -21.22
N ALA A 277 -22.12 7.53 -20.64
CA ALA A 277 -20.87 7.79 -21.35
C ALA A 277 -20.38 6.60 -22.19
N SER A 278 -20.97 5.40 -22.01
CA SER A 278 -20.61 4.14 -22.70
C SER A 278 -19.13 3.79 -22.56
N ILE A 279 -18.64 3.77 -21.32
CA ILE A 279 -17.23 3.57 -20.95
C ILE A 279 -17.01 2.46 -19.91
N GLU A 280 -18.03 1.66 -19.63
CA GLU A 280 -18.06 0.66 -18.54
C GLU A 280 -16.84 -0.27 -18.55
N ASP A 281 -16.37 -0.69 -19.74
CA ASP A 281 -15.23 -1.60 -19.92
C ASP A 281 -13.87 -0.97 -19.56
N LYS A 282 -13.83 0.34 -19.33
CA LYS A 282 -12.63 1.10 -18.91
C LYS A 282 -12.68 1.55 -17.46
N ILE A 283 -13.80 1.32 -16.77
CA ILE A 283 -13.98 1.80 -15.40
C ILE A 283 -13.54 0.75 -14.40
N TRP A 284 -12.65 1.16 -13.49
CA TRP A 284 -12.18 0.39 -12.35
C TRP A 284 -12.68 1.10 -11.09
N ILE A 285 -13.37 0.38 -10.20
CA ILE A 285 -13.87 0.98 -8.96
C ILE A 285 -13.55 0.04 -7.79
N PRO A 286 -12.96 0.56 -6.69
CA PRO A 286 -12.91 -0.15 -5.42
C PRO A 286 -14.34 -0.40 -4.91
N THR A 287 -14.76 -1.66 -4.84
CA THR A 287 -16.12 -2.00 -4.42
C THR A 287 -16.16 -2.52 -2.99
N GLY A 288 -16.88 -1.81 -2.12
CA GLY A 288 -17.47 -2.39 -0.91
C GLY A 288 -18.85 -2.99 -1.18
N ASP A 289 -19.42 -3.70 -0.19
CA ASP A 289 -20.68 -4.45 -0.32
C ASP A 289 -21.85 -3.61 -0.87
N GLU A 290 -21.96 -2.33 -0.46
CA GLU A 290 -23.05 -1.43 -0.87
C GLU A 290 -23.07 -1.10 -2.37
N LEU A 291 -21.90 -1.09 -3.02
CA LEU A 291 -21.77 -0.74 -4.43
C LEU A 291 -21.86 -1.97 -5.34
N PHE A 292 -21.64 -3.16 -4.79
CA PHE A 292 -21.58 -4.41 -5.55
C PHE A 292 -22.91 -4.71 -6.25
N ASP A 293 -24.03 -4.65 -5.51
CA ASP A 293 -25.37 -4.93 -6.03
C ASP A 293 -25.76 -3.94 -7.14
N VAL A 294 -25.43 -2.66 -6.97
CA VAL A 294 -25.73 -1.61 -7.96
C VAL A 294 -24.96 -1.84 -9.27
N ILE A 295 -23.67 -2.18 -9.16
CA ILE A 295 -22.83 -2.46 -10.34
C ILE A 295 -23.30 -3.74 -11.04
N GLU A 296 -23.63 -4.80 -10.29
CA GLU A 296 -24.05 -6.07 -10.86
C GLU A 296 -25.37 -5.96 -11.65
N ASP A 297 -26.32 -5.16 -11.18
CA ASP A 297 -27.59 -4.93 -11.87
C ASP A 297 -27.44 -4.00 -13.09
N LYS A 298 -26.75 -2.86 -12.93
CA LYS A 298 -26.77 -1.78 -13.93
C LYS A 298 -25.59 -1.79 -14.91
N ALA A 299 -24.40 -2.18 -14.47
CA ALA A 299 -23.17 -2.00 -15.22
C ALA A 299 -22.18 -3.16 -15.00
N PRO A 300 -22.57 -4.40 -15.39
CA PRO A 300 -21.79 -5.61 -15.08
C PRO A 300 -20.41 -5.66 -15.74
N ASN A 301 -20.15 -4.80 -16.72
CA ASN A 301 -18.86 -4.69 -17.42
C ASN A 301 -17.82 -3.83 -16.66
N ILE A 302 -18.22 -3.15 -15.59
CA ILE A 302 -17.28 -2.40 -14.73
C ILE A 302 -16.36 -3.39 -14.02
N THR A 303 -15.06 -3.10 -14.02
CA THR A 303 -14.07 -3.89 -13.28
C THR A 303 -14.15 -3.55 -11.79
N LYS A 304 -14.48 -4.55 -10.99
CA LYS A 304 -14.61 -4.43 -9.53
C LYS A 304 -13.27 -4.76 -8.88
N MET A 305 -12.67 -3.78 -8.21
CA MET A 305 -11.42 -3.98 -7.48
C MET A 305 -11.74 -4.30 -6.03
N ARG A 306 -11.18 -5.42 -5.53
CA ARG A 306 -11.31 -5.81 -4.13
C ARG A 306 -10.25 -5.05 -3.33
N SER A 307 -10.70 -4.18 -2.43
CA SER A 307 -9.85 -3.50 -1.45
C SER A 307 -9.44 -4.43 -0.32
#